data_AF-A0A0L8V5S7-F1
#
_entry.id   AF-A0A0L8V5S7-F1
#
_cell.length_a   1.000
_cell.length_b   1.000
_cell.length_c   1.000
_cell.angle_alpha   90.00
_cell.angle_beta   90.00
_cell.angle_gamma   90.00
#
_symmetry.space_group_name_H-M   'P 1'
#
loop_
_entity.id
_entity.type
_entity.pdbx_description
1 polymer ?
#
loop_
_entity_poly.entity_id
_entity_poly.type
_entity_poly.pdbx_seq_one_letter_code
_entity_poly.pdbx_strand_id
1 'polypeptide(L)'
;MQMGDNDIVMHMMPVVVAYGLTPDITVMLRNIYRSVGTNETMMEMDNRWMDPFLMGKVKLYRRNTRAYSLGVAGFAGTTFPVLNSSSSKTYSPVLGLNASFRPGLWSFDLNNAYEWVNYNTEENQPAARQLQLNLAVSHNILVPGIENWILSPVQEFSFISDSPVTGESSSYGFISPGLQIVSPYVKFEALYQIALNSSQNTGLKNGNRLILGLRFLF
;
A
#
# COMPACT_ATOMS: atom_id res chain seq x y z
N MET A 1 3.29 4.54 39.65
CA MET A 1 3.45 5.41 38.48
C MET A 1 3.37 4.53 37.25
N GLN A 2 2.23 4.54 36.55
CA GLN A 2 2.12 3.95 35.22
C GLN A 2 2.87 4.86 34.26
N MET A 3 3.91 4.37 33.60
CA MET A 3 4.42 5.02 32.38
C MET A 3 3.24 5.08 31.42
N GLY A 4 2.81 6.28 31.04
CA GLY A 4 1.76 6.47 30.04
C GLY A 4 2.23 5.86 28.72
N ASP A 5 1.36 5.10 28.06
CA ASP A 5 1.61 4.63 26.70
C ASP A 5 1.81 5.87 25.81
N ASN A 6 3.05 6.04 25.31
CA ASN A 6 3.37 7.11 24.38
C ASN A 6 2.86 6.73 22.99
N ASP A 7 1.64 7.15 22.68
CA ASP A 7 1.06 6.96 21.35
C ASP A 7 1.61 8.00 20.35
N ILE A 8 1.93 7.53 19.15
CA ILE A 8 2.28 8.38 18.00
C ILE A 8 1.12 8.32 17.02
N VAL A 9 0.52 9.48 16.74
CA VAL A 9 -0.52 9.61 15.71
C VAL A 9 0.12 10.14 14.43
N MET A 10 -0.12 9.46 13.31
CA MET A 10 0.40 9.85 12.01
C MET A 10 -0.72 9.90 10.98
N HIS A 11 -0.73 10.97 10.20
CA HIS A 11 -1.58 11.14 9.02
C HIS A 11 -0.71 11.06 7.78
N MET A 12 -1.10 10.21 6.83
CA MET A 12 -0.43 10.08 5.53
C MET A 12 -1.44 10.33 4.42
N MET A 13 -1.10 11.26 3.54
CA MET A 13 -1.91 11.61 2.37
C MET A 13 -1.13 11.26 1.09
N PRO A 14 -1.29 10.04 0.56
CA PRO A 14 -0.71 9.67 -0.71
C PRO A 14 -1.47 10.31 -1.87
N VAL A 15 -0.74 10.99 -2.76
CA VAL A 15 -1.22 11.46 -4.06
C VAL A 15 -0.61 10.57 -5.13
N VAL A 16 -1.44 10.03 -6.00
CA VAL A 16 -1.06 9.04 -7.01
C VAL A 16 -1.56 9.48 -8.38
N VAL A 17 -0.68 9.43 -9.36
CA VAL A 17 -1.03 9.52 -10.78
C VAL A 17 -0.62 8.22 -11.45
N ALA A 18 -1.55 7.56 -12.13
CA ALA A 18 -1.29 6.36 -12.90
C ALA A 18 -1.71 6.60 -14.36
N TYR A 19 -0.86 6.21 -15.30
CA TYR A 19 -1.07 6.39 -16.73
C TYR A 19 -0.81 5.08 -17.48
N GLY A 20 -1.79 4.65 -18.27
CA GLY A 20 -1.64 3.50 -19.18
C GLY A 20 -0.91 3.93 -20.44
N LEU A 21 0.41 3.74 -20.50
CA LEU A 21 1.20 4.01 -21.71
C LEU A 21 0.73 3.17 -22.89
N THR A 22 0.42 1.90 -22.64
CA THR A 22 -0.15 0.95 -23.60
C THR A 22 -1.17 0.06 -22.88
N PRO A 23 -1.95 -0.77 -23.60
CA PRO A 23 -2.84 -1.76 -22.97
C PRO A 23 -2.13 -2.79 -22.07
N ASP A 24 -0.80 -2.85 -22.13
CA ASP A 24 0.05 -3.80 -21.41
C ASP A 24 0.93 -3.12 -20.37
N ILE A 25 1.18 -1.81 -20.48
CA ILE A 25 2.14 -1.08 -19.65
C ILE A 25 1.45 0.09 -18.96
N THR A 26 1.59 0.14 -17.64
CA THR A 26 1.14 1.25 -16.80
C THR A 26 2.33 1.83 -16.06
N VAL A 27 2.40 3.16 -15.99
CA VAL A 27 3.36 3.86 -15.13
C VAL A 27 2.59 4.58 -14.04
N MET A 28 3.15 4.60 -12.83
CA MET A 28 2.56 5.20 -11.65
C MET A 28 3.60 6.07 -10.95
N LEU A 29 3.23 7.30 -10.64
CA LEU A 29 3.97 8.19 -9.77
C LEU A 29 3.15 8.39 -8.49
N ARG A 30 3.79 8.24 -7.34
CA ARG A 30 3.20 8.48 -6.03
C ARG A 30 4.06 9.45 -5.26
N ASN A 31 3.44 10.42 -4.61
CA ASN A 31 4.08 11.23 -3.58
C ASN A 31 3.22 11.24 -2.32
N ILE A 32 3.84 11.32 -1.15
CA ILE A 32 3.12 11.18 0.13
C ILE A 32 3.41 12.40 0.98
N TYR A 33 2.37 13.10 1.41
CA TYR A 33 2.50 14.08 2.47
C TYR A 33 2.28 13.38 3.81
N ARG A 34 3.25 13.49 4.71
CA ARG A 34 3.19 12.93 6.06
C ARG A 34 3.04 14.06 7.06
N SER A 35 2.06 13.94 7.94
CA SER A 35 1.93 14.76 9.14
C SER A 35 1.97 13.89 10.38
N VAL A 36 2.77 14.25 11.37
CA VAL A 36 2.90 13.51 12.62
C VAL A 36 2.40 14.41 13.75
N GLY A 37 1.48 13.90 14.57
CA GLY A 37 1.04 14.59 15.77
C GLY A 37 2.15 14.59 16.83
N THR A 38 2.31 15.70 17.54
CA THR A 38 3.24 15.81 18.68
C THR A 38 2.68 15.09 19.91
N ASN A 39 3.50 14.27 20.56
CA ASN A 39 3.30 13.82 21.94
C ASN A 39 4.37 14.47 22.83
N GLU A 40 4.00 14.82 24.07
CA GLU A 40 4.72 15.71 25.00
C GLU A 40 6.15 15.29 25.37
N THR A 41 6.61 14.11 24.94
CA THR A 41 7.93 13.54 25.30
C THR A 41 8.75 13.01 24.12
N MET A 42 8.32 13.22 22.87
CA MET A 42 9.04 12.73 21.69
C MET A 42 9.53 13.87 20.78
N MET A 43 10.67 13.63 20.11
CA MET A 43 11.27 14.54 19.11
C MET A 43 10.21 15.01 18.11
N GLU A 44 10.20 16.31 17.79
CA GLU A 44 9.39 16.86 16.69
C GLU A 44 9.69 16.07 15.40
N MET A 45 8.70 15.34 14.91
CA MET A 45 8.75 14.75 13.58
C MET A 45 8.11 15.73 12.60
N ASP A 46 8.91 16.28 11.69
CA ASP A 46 8.42 17.29 10.75
C ASP A 46 7.33 16.79 9.81
N ASN A 47 6.31 17.64 9.63
CA ASN A 47 5.33 17.55 8.57
C ASN A 47 6.04 17.83 7.23
N ARG A 48 6.00 16.87 6.31
CA ARG A 48 6.74 17.00 5.04
C ARG A 48 6.21 16.12 3.94
N TRP A 49 6.56 16.51 2.71
CA TRP A 49 6.52 15.60 1.57
C TRP A 49 7.64 14.57 1.71
N MET A 50 7.29 13.31 1.53
CA MET A 50 8.23 12.20 1.38
C MET A 50 8.77 12.17 -0.05
N ASP A 51 9.84 11.42 -0.27
CA ASP A 51 10.37 11.23 -1.61
C ASP A 51 9.35 10.63 -2.59
N PRO A 52 9.33 11.09 -3.86
CA PRO A 52 8.47 10.51 -4.89
C PRO A 52 8.86 9.06 -5.19
N PHE A 53 7.85 8.26 -5.51
CA PHE A 53 7.97 6.86 -5.91
C PHE A 53 7.46 6.68 -7.33
N LEU A 54 8.30 6.14 -8.23
CA LEU A 54 7.92 5.78 -9.59
C LEU A 54 7.85 4.26 -9.71
N MET A 55 6.83 3.75 -10.40
CA MET A 55 6.65 2.33 -10.66
C MET A 55 6.16 2.08 -12.08
N GLY A 56 6.74 1.08 -12.73
CA GLY A 56 6.22 0.48 -13.96
C GLY A 56 5.53 -0.84 -13.64
N LYS A 57 4.37 -1.09 -14.27
CA LYS A 57 3.61 -2.34 -14.20
C LYS A 57 3.39 -2.86 -15.61
N VAL A 58 3.66 -4.14 -15.82
CA VAL A 58 3.55 -4.83 -17.10
C VAL A 58 2.58 -6.01 -16.98
N LYS A 59 1.57 -6.06 -17.84
CA LYS A 59 0.65 -7.18 -17.98
C LYS A 59 1.40 -8.38 -18.54
N LEU A 60 1.44 -9.47 -17.79
CA LEU A 60 2.09 -10.72 -18.20
C LEU A 60 1.08 -11.70 -18.79
N TYR A 61 -0.12 -11.75 -18.23
CA TYR A 61 -1.17 -12.65 -18.67
C TYR A 61 -2.55 -12.05 -18.43
N ARG A 62 -3.48 -12.29 -19.35
CA ARG A 62 -4.89 -12.04 -19.13
C ARG A 62 -5.74 -13.03 -19.89
N ARG A 63 -6.73 -13.59 -19.21
CA ARG A 63 -7.77 -14.43 -19.80
C ARG A 63 -9.13 -13.94 -19.35
N ASN A 64 -9.95 -13.55 -20.31
CA ASN A 64 -11.33 -13.19 -20.09
C ASN A 64 -12.20 -14.29 -20.69
N THR A 65 -13.06 -14.89 -19.88
CA THR A 65 -14.07 -15.86 -20.30
C THR A 65 -15.46 -15.33 -19.92
N ARG A 66 -16.53 -16.02 -20.35
CA ARG A 66 -17.89 -15.66 -19.93
C ARG A 66 -18.12 -15.82 -18.42
N ALA A 67 -17.42 -16.74 -17.77
CA ALA A 67 -17.64 -17.08 -16.36
C ALA A 67 -16.67 -16.35 -15.41
N TYR A 68 -15.46 -16.05 -15.88
CA TYR A 68 -14.42 -15.43 -15.07
C TYR A 68 -13.43 -14.61 -15.88
N SER A 69 -12.76 -13.69 -15.22
CA SER A 69 -11.51 -13.08 -15.70
C SER A 69 -10.34 -13.36 -14.76
N LEU A 70 -9.16 -13.58 -15.34
CA LEU A 70 -7.91 -13.80 -14.63
C LEU A 70 -6.84 -12.89 -15.24
N GLY A 71 -6.09 -12.18 -14.42
CA GLY A 71 -5.00 -11.31 -14.86
C GLY A 71 -3.78 -11.43 -13.96
N VAL A 72 -2.59 -11.43 -14.55
CA VAL A 72 -1.30 -11.40 -13.85
C VAL A 72 -0.44 -10.29 -14.44
N ALA A 73 0.20 -9.51 -13.57
CA ALA A 73 1.08 -8.43 -13.96
C ALA A 73 2.28 -8.34 -13.03
N GLY A 74 3.46 -8.14 -13.59
CA GLY A 74 4.66 -7.82 -12.83
C GLY A 74 4.80 -6.32 -12.64
N PHE A 75 5.50 -5.89 -11.61
CA PHE A 75 5.84 -4.49 -11.43
C PHE A 75 7.23 -4.34 -10.82
N ALA A 76 7.84 -3.19 -11.09
CA ALA A 76 9.05 -2.73 -10.44
C ALA A 76 9.00 -1.22 -10.26
N GLY A 77 9.60 -0.71 -9.19
CA GLY A 77 9.62 0.72 -8.90
C GLY A 77 10.72 1.08 -7.91
N THR A 78 10.87 2.37 -7.63
CA THR A 78 11.74 2.86 -6.55
C THR A 78 11.30 4.25 -6.10
N THR A 79 11.63 4.58 -4.85
CA THR A 79 11.68 5.97 -4.39
C THR A 79 12.92 6.67 -4.93
N PHE A 80 12.85 7.98 -5.14
CA PHE A 80 13.97 8.82 -5.60
C PHE A 80 14.22 9.97 -4.61
N PRO A 81 15.45 10.16 -4.12
CA PRO A 81 15.77 11.20 -3.15
C PRO A 81 15.92 12.57 -3.80
N VAL A 82 14.81 13.13 -4.29
CA VAL A 82 14.78 14.42 -5.02
C VAL A 82 14.45 15.58 -4.08
N LEU A 83 13.86 15.30 -2.91
CA LEU A 83 13.51 16.34 -1.94
C LEU A 83 14.65 16.56 -0.95
N ASN A 84 15.02 17.83 -0.73
CA ASN A 84 16.12 18.23 0.16
C ASN A 84 15.93 17.80 1.62
N SER A 85 14.72 17.39 2.02
CA SER A 85 14.39 16.88 3.35
C SER A 85 14.83 15.44 3.61
N SER A 86 15.37 14.75 2.61
CA SER A 86 15.79 13.35 2.71
C SER A 86 17.25 13.25 3.13
N SER A 87 17.47 13.03 4.43
CA SER A 87 18.79 13.04 5.07
C SER A 87 19.78 11.99 4.55
N SER A 88 19.33 10.95 3.83
CA SER A 88 20.16 9.79 3.47
C SER A 88 20.37 9.54 1.97
N LYS A 89 19.78 10.32 1.05
CA LYS A 89 19.86 10.07 -0.41
C LYS A 89 19.71 8.59 -0.82
N THR A 90 18.82 7.87 -0.15
CA THR A 90 18.62 6.43 -0.37
C THR A 90 17.48 6.16 -1.35
N TYR A 91 17.58 5.04 -2.06
CA TYR A 91 16.52 4.51 -2.91
C TYR A 91 15.73 3.43 -2.16
N SER A 92 14.57 3.05 -2.64
CA SER A 92 13.85 1.87 -2.13
C SER A 92 13.28 1.08 -3.28
N PRO A 93 14.15 0.33 -4.00
CA PRO A 93 13.70 -0.47 -5.12
C PRO A 93 12.74 -1.56 -4.65
N VAL A 94 11.67 -1.74 -5.41
CA VAL A 94 10.64 -2.75 -5.17
C VAL A 94 10.37 -3.52 -6.44
N LEU A 95 10.15 -4.82 -6.31
CA LEU A 95 9.62 -5.67 -7.36
C LEU A 95 8.45 -6.50 -6.83
N GLY A 96 7.58 -6.95 -7.72
CA GLY A 96 6.48 -7.79 -7.29
C GLY A 96 5.56 -8.26 -8.40
N LEU A 97 4.53 -8.98 -7.96
CA LEU A 97 3.51 -9.56 -8.81
C LEU A 97 2.13 -9.18 -8.28
N ASN A 98 1.24 -8.86 -9.21
CA ASN A 98 -0.18 -8.66 -8.99
C ASN A 98 -0.94 -9.74 -9.74
N ALA A 99 -1.81 -10.47 -9.06
CA ALA A 99 -2.76 -11.39 -9.65
C ALA A 99 -4.19 -10.97 -9.29
N SER A 100 -5.11 -11.07 -10.24
CA SER A 100 -6.52 -10.72 -10.06
C SER A 100 -7.38 -11.82 -10.64
N PHE A 101 -8.40 -12.25 -9.91
CA PHE A 101 -9.35 -13.27 -10.33
C PHE A 101 -10.77 -12.82 -10.01
N ARG A 102 -11.62 -12.73 -11.04
CA ARG A 102 -13.00 -12.21 -10.93
C ARG A 102 -14.00 -13.26 -11.45
N PRO A 103 -14.50 -14.18 -10.61
CA PRO A 103 -15.58 -15.10 -10.96
C PRO A 103 -16.96 -14.50 -10.61
N GLY A 104 -17.80 -14.28 -11.63
CA GLY A 104 -19.11 -13.64 -11.43
C GLY A 104 -19.00 -12.27 -10.75
N LEU A 105 -19.65 -12.11 -9.59
CA LEU A 105 -19.65 -10.87 -8.81
C LEU A 105 -18.52 -10.79 -7.78
N TRP A 106 -17.72 -11.84 -7.64
CA TRP A 106 -16.60 -11.86 -6.70
C TRP A 106 -15.33 -11.31 -7.32
N SER A 107 -14.49 -10.72 -6.47
CA SER A 107 -13.21 -10.16 -6.84
C SER A 107 -12.14 -10.57 -5.83
N PHE A 108 -11.07 -11.17 -6.34
CA PHE A 108 -9.89 -11.56 -5.56
C PHE A 108 -8.67 -10.87 -6.17
N ASP A 109 -7.94 -10.09 -5.37
CA ASP A 109 -6.72 -9.42 -5.80
C ASP A 109 -5.58 -9.79 -4.84
N LEU A 110 -4.54 -10.42 -5.38
CA LEU A 110 -3.33 -10.82 -4.66
C LEU A 110 -2.16 -9.96 -5.12
N ASN A 111 -1.45 -9.33 -4.20
CA ASN A 111 -0.24 -8.57 -4.46
C ASN A 111 0.90 -9.09 -3.57
N ASN A 112 2.03 -9.40 -4.19
CA ASN A 112 3.28 -9.62 -3.48
C ASN A 112 4.30 -8.57 -3.90
N ALA A 113 5.07 -8.06 -2.93
CA ALA A 113 6.17 -7.14 -3.17
C ALA A 113 7.39 -7.55 -2.34
N TYR A 114 8.57 -7.36 -2.91
CA TYR A 114 9.84 -7.43 -2.22
C TYR A 114 10.57 -6.10 -2.38
N GLU A 115 10.93 -5.48 -1.28
CA GLU A 115 11.50 -4.13 -1.23
C GLU A 115 12.87 -4.14 -0.53
N TRP A 116 13.83 -3.46 -1.14
CA TRP A 116 15.10 -3.12 -0.53
C TRP A 116 15.01 -1.73 0.07
N VAL A 117 14.64 -1.65 1.35
CA VAL A 117 14.34 -0.40 2.04
C VAL A 117 15.61 0.41 2.26
N ASN A 118 15.55 1.70 1.92
CA ASN A 118 16.66 2.66 2.07
C ASN A 118 18.01 2.13 1.57
N TYR A 119 18.02 1.59 0.35
CA TYR A 119 19.23 1.19 -0.34
C TYR A 119 20.17 2.37 -0.58
N ASN A 120 21.36 2.28 0.03
CA ASN A 120 22.45 3.24 -0.13
C ASN A 120 23.37 2.76 -1.25
N THR A 121 23.51 3.56 -2.31
CA THR A 121 24.35 3.22 -3.47
C THR A 121 25.84 3.27 -3.17
N GLU A 122 26.28 4.06 -2.18
CA GLU A 122 27.69 4.15 -1.78
C GLU A 122 28.11 2.93 -0.95
N GLU A 123 27.24 2.50 -0.04
CA GLU A 123 27.49 1.34 0.84
C GLU A 123 27.11 0.00 0.20
N ASN A 124 26.43 0.03 -0.96
CA ASN A 124 25.94 -1.14 -1.70
C ASN A 124 25.09 -2.10 -0.83
N GLN A 125 24.37 -1.56 0.15
CA GLN A 125 23.53 -2.33 1.06
C GLN A 125 22.21 -1.61 1.36
N PRO A 126 21.09 -2.36 1.51
CA PRO A 126 19.84 -1.83 2.04
C PRO A 126 19.89 -1.73 3.56
N ALA A 127 19.09 -0.83 4.14
CA ALA A 127 18.88 -0.82 5.58
C ALA A 127 18.06 -2.05 6.03
N ALA A 128 17.07 -2.44 5.22
CA ALA A 128 16.23 -3.61 5.46
C ALA A 128 15.71 -4.24 4.17
N ARG A 129 15.26 -5.49 4.29
CA ARG A 129 14.59 -6.23 3.24
C ARG A 129 13.17 -6.55 3.70
N GLN A 130 12.19 -6.11 2.94
CA GLN A 130 10.78 -6.26 3.31
C GLN A 130 10.06 -7.12 2.28
N LEU A 131 9.36 -8.15 2.76
CA LEU A 131 8.40 -8.92 1.98
C LEU A 131 6.99 -8.51 2.38
N GLN A 132 6.15 -8.19 1.40
CA GLN A 132 4.75 -7.82 1.61
C GLN A 132 3.84 -8.76 0.82
N LEU A 133 2.79 -9.25 1.47
CA LEU A 133 1.75 -10.07 0.88
C LEU A 133 0.40 -9.46 1.22
N ASN A 134 -0.39 -9.12 0.21
CA ASN A 134 -1.72 -8.54 0.36
C ASN A 134 -2.73 -9.36 -0.43
N LEU A 135 -3.84 -9.73 0.21
CA LEU A 135 -4.99 -10.36 -0.42
C LEU A 135 -6.22 -9.51 -0.13
N ALA A 136 -6.89 -9.04 -1.18
CA ALA A 136 -8.19 -8.37 -1.08
C ALA A 136 -9.28 -9.26 -1.67
N VAL A 137 -10.37 -9.43 -0.93
CA VAL A 137 -11.57 -10.14 -1.38
C VAL A 137 -12.74 -9.17 -1.32
N SER A 138 -13.51 -9.07 -2.41
CA SER A 138 -14.70 -8.22 -2.44
C SER A 138 -15.82 -8.83 -3.26
N HIS A 139 -17.04 -8.35 -3.02
CA HIS A 139 -18.24 -8.81 -3.70
C HIS A 139 -19.03 -7.63 -4.24
N ASN A 140 -19.26 -7.60 -5.54
CA ASN A 140 -19.96 -6.50 -6.20
C ASN A 140 -21.46 -6.63 -6.05
N ILE A 141 -22.09 -5.65 -5.43
CA ILE A 141 -23.53 -5.49 -5.29
C ILE A 141 -23.97 -4.37 -6.22
N LEU A 142 -24.79 -4.72 -7.21
CA LEU A 142 -25.41 -3.75 -8.12
C LEU A 142 -26.46 -2.96 -7.34
N VAL A 143 -26.41 -1.63 -7.39
CA VAL A 143 -27.36 -0.78 -6.69
C VAL A 143 -28.60 -0.55 -7.57
N PRO A 144 -29.79 -1.05 -7.20
CA PRO A 144 -31.00 -0.85 -8.00
C PRO A 144 -31.33 0.65 -8.13
N GLY A 145 -31.68 1.10 -9.33
CA GLY A 145 -32.11 2.48 -9.58
C GLY A 145 -30.98 3.51 -9.71
N ILE A 146 -29.71 3.11 -9.52
CA ILE A 146 -28.54 3.95 -9.78
C ILE A 146 -27.66 3.24 -10.80
N GLU A 147 -27.89 3.52 -12.08
CA GLU A 147 -27.18 2.83 -13.17
C GLU A 147 -25.67 3.03 -13.06
N ASN A 148 -24.94 1.93 -13.24
CA ASN A 148 -23.46 1.89 -13.26
C ASN A 148 -22.77 2.17 -11.92
N TRP A 149 -23.51 2.19 -10.80
CA TRP A 149 -22.92 2.24 -9.47
C TRP A 149 -22.86 0.85 -8.84
N ILE A 150 -21.71 0.53 -8.25
CA ILE A 150 -21.45 -0.72 -7.57
C ILE A 150 -21.07 -0.41 -6.12
N LEU A 151 -21.76 -1.06 -5.19
CA LEU A 151 -21.36 -1.13 -3.80
C LEU A 151 -20.57 -2.43 -3.61
N SER A 152 -19.40 -2.38 -2.98
CA SER A 152 -18.56 -3.56 -2.82
C SER A 152 -17.98 -3.64 -1.42
N PRO A 153 -18.56 -4.44 -0.50
CA PRO A 153 -17.86 -4.80 0.72
C PRO A 153 -16.53 -5.48 0.38
N VAL A 154 -15.48 -5.10 1.09
CA VAL A 154 -14.12 -5.59 0.87
C VAL A 154 -13.52 -6.04 2.19
N GLN A 155 -12.77 -7.13 2.14
CA GLN A 155 -11.94 -7.62 3.22
C GLN A 155 -10.52 -7.76 2.70
N GLU A 156 -9.60 -6.98 3.26
CA GLU A 156 -8.17 -7.10 2.96
C GLU A 156 -7.42 -7.80 4.08
N PHE A 157 -6.40 -8.55 3.69
CA PHE A 157 -5.43 -9.19 4.56
C PHE A 157 -4.04 -8.76 4.12
N SER A 158 -3.25 -8.27 5.06
CA SER A 158 -1.87 -7.86 4.81
C SER A 158 -0.94 -8.64 5.72
N PHE A 159 0.17 -9.10 5.18
CA PHE A 159 1.27 -9.66 5.94
C PHE A 159 2.56 -9.00 5.48
N ILE A 160 3.36 -8.57 6.45
CA ILE A 160 4.63 -7.92 6.22
C ILE A 160 5.68 -8.65 7.05
N SER A 161 6.76 -9.06 6.41
CA SER A 161 7.98 -9.53 7.05
C SER A 161 9.07 -8.52 6.77
N ASP A 162 9.70 -8.02 7.82
CA ASP A 162 10.80 -7.06 7.75
C ASP A 162 12.07 -7.69 8.32
N SER A 163 13.15 -7.62 7.55
CA SER A 163 14.44 -8.19 7.88
C SER A 163 15.51 -7.12 7.73
N PRO A 164 15.78 -6.36 8.82
CA PRO A 164 16.82 -5.34 8.80
C PRO A 164 18.21 -5.99 8.70
N VAL A 165 19.19 -5.25 8.16
CA VAL A 165 20.58 -5.72 8.09
C VAL A 165 21.21 -5.82 9.49
N THR A 166 20.77 -4.96 10.41
CA THR A 166 21.16 -4.98 11.81
C THR A 166 19.91 -5.01 12.70
N GLY A 167 19.91 -5.82 13.75
CA GLY A 167 18.76 -6.02 14.62
C GLY A 167 17.97 -7.29 14.28
N GLU A 168 16.80 -7.42 14.88
CA GLU A 168 15.96 -8.61 14.77
C GLU A 168 14.88 -8.46 13.69
N SER A 169 14.66 -9.53 12.94
CA SER A 169 13.53 -9.59 12.00
C SER A 169 12.20 -9.50 12.74
N SER A 170 11.24 -8.83 12.11
CA SER A 170 9.88 -8.73 12.61
C SER A 170 8.89 -9.17 11.55
N SER A 171 7.73 -9.66 12.00
CA SER A 171 6.58 -9.82 11.13
C SER A 171 5.33 -9.35 11.83
N TYR A 172 4.40 -8.86 11.02
CA TYR A 172 3.12 -8.35 11.48
C TYR A 172 2.09 -8.46 10.35
N GLY A 173 0.83 -8.50 10.74
CA GLY A 173 -0.26 -8.56 9.78
C GLY A 173 -1.37 -7.61 10.12
N PHE A 174 -2.30 -7.47 9.16
CA PHE A 174 -3.52 -6.72 9.35
C PHE A 174 -4.72 -7.41 8.72
N ILE A 175 -5.88 -7.17 9.32
CA ILE A 175 -7.19 -7.46 8.73
C ILE A 175 -7.90 -6.12 8.55
N SER A 176 -8.35 -5.83 7.32
CA SER A 176 -8.98 -4.56 6.97
C SER A 176 -10.36 -4.78 6.34
N PRO A 177 -11.44 -4.87 7.14
CA PRO A 177 -12.78 -4.76 6.59
C PRO A 177 -13.01 -3.34 6.03
N GLY A 178 -13.84 -3.24 5.00
CA GLY A 178 -14.26 -1.96 4.49
C GLY A 178 -15.27 -2.05 3.36
N LEU A 179 -15.39 -0.93 2.65
CA LEU A 179 -16.42 -0.70 1.65
C LEU A 179 -15.85 0.12 0.50
N GLN A 180 -16.23 -0.24 -0.72
CA GLN A 180 -15.97 0.54 -1.92
C GLN A 180 -17.29 0.95 -2.58
N ILE A 181 -17.31 2.16 -3.12
CA ILE A 181 -18.38 2.64 -4.00
C ILE A 181 -17.71 2.98 -5.33
N VAL A 182 -18.14 2.32 -6.40
CA VAL A 182 -17.49 2.40 -7.71
C VAL A 182 -18.50 2.85 -8.76
N SER A 183 -18.10 3.87 -9.52
CA SER A 183 -18.76 4.34 -10.74
C SER A 183 -17.74 4.31 -11.90
N PRO A 184 -18.15 4.53 -13.15
CA PRO A 184 -17.23 4.57 -14.28
C PRO A 184 -16.13 5.63 -14.17
N TYR A 185 -16.39 6.73 -13.45
CA TYR A 185 -15.51 7.90 -13.36
C TYR A 185 -14.87 8.09 -11.98
N VAL A 186 -15.49 7.55 -10.93
CA VAL A 186 -15.06 7.78 -9.55
C VAL A 186 -15.15 6.48 -8.76
N LYS A 187 -14.12 6.19 -7.98
CA LYS A 187 -14.12 5.17 -6.94
C LYS A 187 -13.81 5.81 -5.58
N PHE A 188 -14.66 5.54 -4.60
CA PHE A 188 -14.42 5.81 -3.19
C PHE A 188 -14.16 4.50 -2.45
N GLU A 189 -13.28 4.54 -1.46
CA GLU A 189 -12.90 3.39 -0.64
C GLU A 189 -12.67 3.82 0.80
N ALA A 190 -13.20 3.03 1.74
CA ALA A 190 -12.95 3.18 3.16
C ALA A 190 -12.62 1.82 3.76
N LEU A 191 -11.48 1.72 4.45
CA LEU A 191 -10.99 0.51 5.10
C LEU A 191 -10.59 0.83 6.54
N TYR A 192 -10.94 -0.04 7.48
CA TYR A 192 -10.45 0.03 8.85
C TYR A 192 -9.48 -1.13 9.12
N GLN A 193 -8.20 -0.81 9.18
CA GLN A 193 -7.11 -1.77 9.29
C GLN A 193 -6.81 -2.08 10.76
N ILE A 194 -7.03 -3.34 11.16
CA ILE A 194 -6.81 -3.86 12.51
C ILE A 194 -5.48 -4.61 12.54
N ALA A 195 -4.57 -4.20 13.41
CA ALA A 195 -3.26 -4.85 13.55
C ALA A 195 -3.40 -6.21 14.25
N LEU A 196 -2.85 -7.25 13.63
CA LEU A 196 -2.72 -8.58 14.20
C LEU A 196 -1.25 -8.81 14.56
N ASN A 197 -0.96 -8.91 15.87
CA ASN A 197 0.34 -9.30 16.42
C ASN A 197 1.58 -8.65 15.74
N SER A 198 2.08 -7.55 16.31
CA SER A 198 3.46 -7.14 16.07
C SER A 198 4.40 -8.06 16.84
N SER A 199 5.45 -8.61 16.22
CA SER A 199 6.53 -9.18 17.02
C SER A 199 7.00 -8.10 18.01
N GLN A 200 7.19 -8.47 19.28
CA GLN A 200 7.44 -7.51 20.37
C GLN A 200 8.82 -6.82 20.29
N ASN A 201 9.55 -7.00 19.20
CA ASN A 201 10.99 -6.70 19.12
C ASN A 201 11.29 -5.29 18.60
N THR A 202 10.28 -4.53 18.14
CA THR A 202 10.48 -3.22 17.52
C THR A 202 10.33 -2.02 18.47
N GLY A 203 10.07 -2.22 19.77
CA GLY A 203 9.84 -1.14 20.75
C GLY A 203 8.59 -0.27 20.48
N LEU A 204 7.99 -0.38 19.29
CA LEU A 204 6.78 0.27 18.82
C LEU A 204 5.78 -0.79 18.39
N LYS A 205 4.55 -0.66 18.90
CA LYS A 205 3.42 -1.51 18.53
C LYS A 205 2.64 -0.86 17.39
N ASN A 206 2.28 -1.64 16.37
CA ASN A 206 1.42 -1.15 15.30
C ASN A 206 0.01 -0.89 15.83
N GLY A 207 -0.47 0.34 15.68
CA GLY A 207 -1.86 0.73 15.95
C GLY A 207 -2.81 0.41 14.79
N ASN A 208 -4.10 0.56 15.06
CA ASN A 208 -5.15 0.48 14.04
C ASN A 208 -5.10 1.71 13.14
N ARG A 209 -5.61 1.58 11.90
CA ARG A 209 -5.55 2.67 10.91
C ARG A 209 -6.87 2.79 10.17
N LEU A 210 -7.29 4.03 9.90
CA LEU A 210 -8.38 4.32 8.96
C LEU A 210 -7.77 4.74 7.63
N ILE A 211 -8.16 4.08 6.54
CA ILE A 211 -7.71 4.39 5.18
C ILE A 211 -8.93 4.86 4.40
N LEU A 212 -8.84 6.07 3.85
CA LEU A 212 -9.82 6.63 2.93
C LEU A 212 -9.15 6.89 1.59
N GLY A 213 -9.78 6.43 0.52
CA GLY A 213 -9.28 6.55 -0.84
C GLY A 213 -10.33 7.16 -1.76
N LEU A 214 -9.90 8.12 -2.58
CA LEU A 214 -10.69 8.65 -3.68
C LEU A 214 -9.86 8.54 -4.96
N ARG A 215 -10.45 7.97 -6.01
CA ARG A 215 -9.83 7.80 -7.33
C ARG A 215 -10.75 8.37 -8.40
N PHE A 216 -10.19 9.19 -9.26
CA PHE A 216 -10.79 9.62 -10.51
C PHE A 216 -10.27 8.75 -11.66
N LEU A 217 -11.17 8.36 -12.55
CA LEU A 217 -10.92 7.54 -13.74
C LEU A 217 -11.25 8.41 -14.95
N PHE A 218 -10.26 8.61 -15.82
CA PHE A 218 -10.33 9.44 -17.04
C PHE A 218 -9.68 8.73 -18.20
#